data_AF-A0A0B2V699-F1
#
_entry.id   AF-A0A0B2V699-F1
#
_cell.length_a   1.000
_cell.length_b   1.000
_cell.length_c   1.000
_cell.angle_alpha   90.00
_cell.angle_beta   90.00
_cell.angle_gamma   90.00
#
_symmetry.space_group_name_H-M   'P 1'
#
loop_
_entity.id
_entity.type
_entity.pdbx_description
1 polymer ?
#
loop_
_entity_poly.entity_id
_entity_poly.type
_entity_poly.pdbx_seq_one_letter_code
_entity_poly.pdbx_strand_id
1 'polypeptide(L)'
;MAAADTEESPVVYLSNQYKIEFNDLRQRTLQLSDSLYAKACAYQEQLRDIQPAINREKDELLATLQDQSEITAMDHDRMLATFTWAGVMLTGMTAGCIFARYMLAPLLSFFVSEFYASIAVYLVAPYIAFRYFTGPIEGDFKEVDRYRRHSLLALSTVVGVLKGFLFSGRVLPGIAPPSFIAPLSIGVVSLFASPYIANDRMKMLAVTVGTSVAVHLCVGMTAGFSLGFVVLMIAYAVAQFGMVQMYLKYGDGDNKTHAYQVAYLLAVVYSQAVVFSLFTMDANQFSETN
;
A
#
# COMPACT_ATOMS: atom_id res chain seq x y z
N MET A 1 17.51 -24.63 -78.11
CA MET A 1 17.10 -23.76 -76.99
C MET A 1 15.82 -24.33 -76.40
N ALA A 2 15.91 -24.89 -75.20
CA ALA A 2 14.81 -25.02 -74.24
C ALA A 2 15.47 -25.45 -72.92
N ALA A 3 15.66 -24.51 -72.00
CA ALA A 3 16.10 -24.79 -70.65
C ALA A 3 14.93 -25.47 -69.93
N ALA A 4 15.14 -26.69 -69.44
CA ALA A 4 14.20 -27.36 -68.57
C ALA A 4 14.42 -26.81 -67.16
N ASP A 5 13.63 -25.81 -66.77
CA ASP A 5 13.50 -25.36 -65.39
C ASP A 5 12.94 -26.52 -64.58
N THR A 6 13.80 -27.16 -63.79
CA THR A 6 13.39 -28.10 -62.75
C THR A 6 12.69 -27.32 -61.64
N GLU A 7 11.36 -27.25 -61.70
CA GLU A 7 10.53 -26.78 -60.59
C GLU A 7 10.86 -27.61 -59.34
N GLU A 8 11.49 -26.97 -58.35
CA GLU A 8 11.68 -27.57 -57.03
C GLU A 8 10.30 -27.99 -56.49
N SER A 9 10.20 -29.24 -56.04
CA SER A 9 8.98 -29.77 -55.41
C SER A 9 8.46 -28.78 -54.36
N PRO A 10 7.17 -28.40 -54.37
CA PRO A 10 6.59 -27.43 -53.43
C PRO A 10 6.88 -27.77 -51.96
N VAL A 11 7.06 -29.05 -51.66
CA VAL A 11 7.42 -29.55 -50.32
C VAL A 11 8.85 -29.16 -49.93
N VAL A 12 9.80 -29.22 -50.86
CA VAL A 12 11.21 -28.83 -50.64
C VAL A 12 11.32 -27.33 -50.46
N TYR A 13 10.61 -26.55 -51.27
CA TYR A 13 10.52 -25.10 -51.14
C TYR A 13 9.98 -24.68 -49.76
N LEU A 14 8.83 -25.24 -49.35
CA LEU A 14 8.24 -24.95 -48.03
C LEU A 14 9.14 -25.38 -46.87
N SER A 15 9.80 -26.55 -46.98
CA SER A 15 10.73 -27.02 -45.95
C SER A 15 11.92 -26.07 -45.77
N ASN A 16 12.49 -25.58 -46.87
CA ASN A 16 13.57 -24.60 -46.83
C ASN A 16 13.11 -23.26 -46.26
N GLN A 17 11.91 -22.80 -46.62
CA GLN A 17 11.32 -21.58 -46.08
C GLN A 17 11.15 -21.66 -44.55
N TYR A 18 10.52 -22.72 -44.03
CA TYR A 18 10.33 -22.89 -42.58
C TYR A 18 11.66 -23.01 -41.83
N LYS A 19 12.66 -23.65 -42.43
CA LYS A 19 14.00 -23.75 -41.84
C LYS A 19 14.66 -22.38 -41.70
N ILE A 20 14.48 -21.49 -42.68
CA ILE A 20 14.98 -20.12 -42.63
C ILE A 20 14.21 -19.30 -41.57
N GLU A 21 12.88 -19.36 -41.59
CA GLU A 21 12.03 -18.65 -40.61
C GLU A 21 12.32 -19.09 -39.17
N PHE A 22 12.53 -20.40 -38.94
CA PHE A 22 12.89 -20.91 -37.62
C PHE A 22 14.28 -20.43 -37.16
N ASN A 23 15.25 -20.39 -38.07
CA ASN A 23 16.59 -19.88 -37.74
C ASN A 23 16.57 -18.37 -37.46
N ASP A 24 15.78 -17.59 -38.20
CA ASP A 24 15.58 -16.17 -37.94
C ASP A 24 14.90 -15.95 -36.57
N LEU A 25 13.84 -16.70 -36.26
CA LEU A 25 13.16 -16.63 -34.96
C LEU A 25 14.12 -16.97 -33.81
N ARG A 26 14.94 -18.01 -33.98
CA ARG A 26 15.97 -18.39 -33.01
C ARG A 26 16.98 -17.27 -32.80
N GLN A 27 17.46 -16.65 -33.88
CA GLN A 27 18.43 -15.55 -33.80
C GLN A 27 17.84 -14.32 -33.12
N ARG A 28 16.59 -13.95 -33.43
CA ARG A 28 15.88 -12.86 -32.74
C ARG A 28 15.68 -13.15 -31.26
N THR A 29 15.38 -14.40 -30.91
CA THR A 29 15.23 -14.81 -29.50
C THR A 29 16.55 -14.69 -28.74
N LEU A 30 17.67 -15.07 -29.37
CA LEU A 30 19.00 -14.90 -28.77
C LEU A 30 19.36 -13.42 -28.62
N GLN A 31 19.11 -12.59 -29.63
CA GLN A 31 19.36 -11.14 -29.53
C GLN A 31 18.48 -10.47 -28.47
N LEU A 32 17.22 -10.87 -28.35
CA LEU A 32 16.33 -10.40 -27.28
C LEU A 32 16.89 -10.82 -25.91
N SER A 33 17.29 -12.08 -25.76
CA SER A 33 17.93 -12.60 -24.55
C SER A 33 19.16 -11.76 -24.18
N ASP A 34 20.10 -11.55 -25.10
CA ASP A 34 21.31 -10.77 -24.86
C ASP A 34 20.98 -9.32 -24.48
N SER A 35 19.98 -8.71 -25.13
CA SER A 35 19.53 -7.35 -24.79
C SER A 35 18.88 -7.25 -23.40
N LEU A 36 18.16 -8.29 -22.97
CA LEU A 36 17.57 -8.39 -21.65
C LEU A 36 18.65 -8.60 -20.59
N TYR A 37 19.64 -9.46 -20.85
CA TYR A 37 20.80 -9.64 -19.98
C TYR A 37 21.60 -8.34 -19.81
N ALA A 38 21.87 -7.62 -20.90
CA ALA A 38 22.56 -6.33 -20.83
C ALA A 38 21.77 -5.29 -20.01
N LYS A 39 20.45 -5.19 -20.21
CA LYS A 39 19.59 -4.31 -19.39
C LYS A 39 19.55 -4.75 -17.93
N ALA A 40 19.48 -6.05 -17.65
CA ALA A 40 19.50 -6.58 -16.29
C ALA A 40 20.82 -6.23 -15.58
N CYS A 41 21.97 -6.36 -16.25
CA CYS A 41 23.26 -5.94 -15.72
C CYS A 41 23.30 -4.42 -15.44
N ALA A 42 22.78 -3.59 -16.36
CA ALA A 42 22.72 -2.14 -16.15
C ALA A 42 21.83 -1.75 -14.95
N TYR A 43 20.67 -2.42 -14.78
CA TYR A 43 19.83 -2.22 -13.59
C TYR A 43 20.54 -2.69 -12.32
N GLN A 44 21.28 -3.80 -12.38
CA GLN A 44 22.01 -4.31 -11.23
C GLN A 44 23.15 -3.37 -10.80
N GLU A 45 23.81 -2.70 -11.75
CA GLU A 45 24.80 -1.67 -11.46
C GLU A 45 24.14 -0.43 -10.85
N GLN A 46 23.03 0.06 -11.41
CA GLN A 46 22.25 1.16 -10.82
C GLN A 46 21.77 0.83 -9.39
N LEU A 47 21.35 -0.41 -9.13
CA LEU A 47 20.98 -0.85 -7.78
C LEU A 47 22.18 -0.83 -6.83
N ARG A 48 23.38 -1.24 -7.30
CA ARG A 48 24.61 -1.19 -6.50
C ARG A 48 24.98 0.25 -6.15
N ASP A 49 24.78 1.19 -7.07
CA ASP A 49 25.07 2.61 -6.85
C ASP A 49 24.08 3.27 -5.88
N ILE A 50 22.83 2.80 -5.86
CA ILE A 50 21.78 3.29 -4.94
C ILE A 50 21.87 2.59 -3.56
N GLN A 51 22.51 1.42 -3.47
CA GLN A 51 22.69 0.67 -2.22
C GLN A 51 23.23 1.49 -1.03
N PRO A 52 24.27 2.33 -1.17
CA PRO A 52 24.73 3.17 -0.04
C PRO A 52 23.68 4.19 0.40
N ALA A 53 22.92 4.76 -0.54
CA ALA A 53 21.82 5.67 -0.20
C ALA A 53 20.72 4.92 0.56
N ILE A 54 20.34 3.72 0.11
CA ILE A 54 19.37 2.85 0.81
C ILE A 54 19.85 2.53 2.22
N ASN A 55 21.13 2.17 2.39
CA ASN A 55 21.68 1.85 3.71
C ASN A 55 21.63 3.06 4.64
N ARG A 56 21.96 4.26 4.14
CA ARG A 56 21.87 5.50 4.91
C ARG A 56 20.45 5.80 5.35
N GLU A 57 19.47 5.74 4.43
CA GLU A 57 18.06 5.98 4.76
C GLU A 57 17.53 4.93 5.76
N LYS A 58 17.97 3.67 5.62
CA LYS A 58 17.64 2.60 6.57
C LYS A 58 18.21 2.89 7.96
N ASP A 59 19.48 3.26 8.05
CA ASP A 59 20.12 3.56 9.33
C ASP A 59 19.49 4.81 9.97
N GLU A 60 19.12 5.81 9.18
CA GLU A 60 18.38 6.98 9.63
C GLU A 60 16.96 6.65 10.10
N LEU A 61 16.25 5.77 9.38
CA LEU A 61 14.94 5.27 9.80
C LEU A 61 15.05 4.51 11.13
N LEU A 62 16.03 3.63 11.27
CA LEU A 62 16.29 2.90 12.51
C LEU A 62 16.60 3.85 13.67
N ALA A 63 17.46 4.84 13.44
CA ALA A 63 17.76 5.87 14.43
C ALA A 63 16.50 6.66 14.82
N THR A 64 15.62 6.96 13.87
CA THR A 64 14.34 7.66 14.11
C THR A 64 13.37 6.80 14.93
N LEU A 65 13.29 5.50 14.64
CA LEU A 65 12.42 4.58 15.38
C LEU A 65 12.91 4.35 16.81
N GLN A 66 14.23 4.42 17.04
CA GLN A 66 14.88 4.26 18.33
C GLN A 66 15.02 5.58 19.11
N ASP A 67 14.63 6.71 18.51
CA ASP A 67 14.73 8.02 19.15
C ASP A 67 13.83 8.09 20.39
N GLN A 68 14.42 8.49 21.51
CA GLN A 68 13.77 8.69 22.81
C GLN A 68 14.01 10.11 23.34
N SER A 69 14.52 11.02 22.51
CA SER A 69 14.77 12.39 22.92
C SER A 69 13.48 13.11 23.32
N GLU A 70 13.62 14.16 24.14
CA GLU A 70 12.53 15.09 24.41
C GLU A 70 11.99 15.72 23.13
N ILE A 71 10.70 16.04 23.15
CA ILE A 71 9.99 16.71 22.09
C ILE A 71 10.31 18.21 22.18
N THR A 72 10.97 18.77 21.17
CA THR A 72 11.44 20.16 21.19
C THR A 72 10.38 21.17 20.76
N ALA A 73 9.54 20.82 19.78
CA ALA A 73 8.42 21.62 19.32
C ALA A 73 7.36 20.68 18.74
N MET A 74 6.15 20.69 19.30
CA MET A 74 5.06 19.88 18.78
C MET A 74 3.83 20.74 18.52
N ASP A 75 3.45 20.76 17.25
CA ASP A 75 2.18 21.34 16.81
C ASP A 75 1.07 20.29 16.99
N HIS A 76 0.37 20.37 18.12
CA HIS A 76 -0.76 19.51 18.47
C HIS A 76 -1.95 19.68 17.51
N ASP A 77 -2.25 20.91 17.07
CA ASP A 77 -3.37 21.19 16.19
C ASP A 77 -3.16 20.55 14.82
N ARG A 78 -1.93 20.64 14.31
CA ARG A 78 -1.59 20.02 13.04
C ARG A 78 -1.48 18.51 13.15
N MET A 79 -1.03 17.98 14.29
CA MET A 79 -1.03 16.53 14.52
C MET A 79 -2.45 15.99 14.57
N LEU A 80 -3.33 16.66 15.31
CA LEU A 80 -4.77 16.40 15.34
C LEU A 80 -5.34 16.41 13.93
N ALA A 81 -5.13 17.48 13.16
CA ALA A 81 -5.65 17.61 11.80
C ALA A 81 -5.13 16.50 10.87
N THR A 82 -3.82 16.22 10.92
CA THR A 82 -3.17 15.23 10.05
C THR A 82 -3.73 13.84 10.29
N PHE A 83 -3.75 13.40 11.55
CA PHE A 83 -4.10 12.02 11.89
C PHE A 83 -5.60 11.80 12.04
N THR A 84 -6.38 12.83 12.40
CA THR A 84 -7.84 12.74 12.31
C THR A 84 -8.27 12.55 10.86
N TRP A 85 -7.65 13.28 9.93
CA TRP A 85 -7.96 13.13 8.52
C TRP A 85 -7.45 11.81 7.93
N ALA A 86 -6.32 11.30 8.40
CA ALA A 86 -5.89 9.92 8.12
C ALA A 86 -6.93 8.89 8.61
N GLY A 87 -7.55 9.13 9.77
CA GLY A 87 -8.69 8.33 10.24
C GLY A 87 -9.89 8.39 9.29
N VAL A 88 -10.33 9.60 8.90
CA VAL A 88 -11.48 9.78 7.99
C VAL A 88 -11.26 9.09 6.65
N MET A 89 -10.08 9.21 6.04
CA MET A 89 -9.79 8.54 4.77
C MET A 89 -9.77 7.02 4.89
N LEU A 90 -9.30 6.45 6.01
CA LEU A 90 -9.34 5.00 6.25
C LEU A 90 -10.76 4.51 6.54
N THR A 91 -11.61 5.34 7.13
CA THR A 91 -13.06 5.09 7.21
C THR A 91 -13.67 5.04 5.81
N GLY A 92 -13.34 6.00 4.93
CA GLY A 92 -13.77 5.98 3.52
C GLY A 92 -13.33 4.72 2.78
N MET A 93 -12.07 4.29 2.97
CA MET A 93 -11.56 3.02 2.44
C MET A 93 -12.35 1.82 2.97
N THR A 94 -12.63 1.80 4.28
CA THR A 94 -13.37 0.69 4.92
C THR A 94 -14.80 0.63 4.39
N ALA A 95 -15.48 1.78 4.29
CA ALA A 95 -16.82 1.88 3.72
C ALA A 95 -16.87 1.43 2.27
N GLY A 96 -15.94 1.90 1.42
CA GLY A 96 -15.82 1.47 0.04
C GLY A 96 -15.58 -0.04 -0.09
N CYS A 97 -14.76 -0.61 0.80
CA CYS A 97 -14.51 -2.05 0.85
C CYS A 97 -15.76 -2.86 1.20
N ILE A 98 -16.49 -2.47 2.25
CA ILE A 98 -17.73 -3.14 2.66
C ILE A 98 -18.77 -3.04 1.53
N PHE A 99 -18.96 -1.84 0.99
CA PHE A 99 -19.92 -1.59 -0.09
C PHE A 99 -19.62 -2.43 -1.33
N ALA A 100 -18.37 -2.43 -1.79
CA ALA A 100 -17.99 -3.17 -2.98
C ALA A 100 -18.09 -4.68 -2.77
N ARG A 101 -17.65 -5.18 -1.61
CA ARG A 101 -17.69 -6.60 -1.27
C ARG A 101 -19.11 -7.16 -1.34
N TYR A 102 -20.09 -6.46 -0.76
CA TYR A 102 -21.44 -6.99 -0.61
C TYR A 102 -22.41 -6.57 -1.73
N MET A 103 -22.17 -5.42 -2.37
CA MET A 103 -23.11 -4.88 -3.36
C MET A 103 -22.55 -4.85 -4.78
N LEU A 104 -21.27 -4.50 -4.93
CA LEU A 104 -20.71 -4.15 -6.25
C LEU A 104 -19.88 -5.26 -6.90
N ALA A 105 -19.48 -6.30 -6.14
CA ALA A 105 -18.59 -7.33 -6.64
C ALA A 105 -19.12 -8.07 -7.90
N PRO A 106 -20.40 -8.47 -7.98
CA PRO A 106 -20.94 -9.08 -9.20
C PRO A 106 -20.96 -8.12 -10.39
N LEU A 107 -21.09 -6.81 -10.15
CA LEU A 107 -21.07 -5.81 -11.21
C LEU A 107 -19.64 -5.57 -11.71
N LEU A 108 -18.69 -5.43 -10.78
CA LEU A 108 -17.28 -5.17 -11.09
C LEU A 108 -16.63 -6.34 -11.84
N SER A 109 -17.04 -7.59 -11.57
CA SER A 109 -16.49 -8.76 -12.24
C SER A 109 -16.76 -8.78 -13.76
N PHE A 110 -17.78 -8.05 -14.25
CA PHE A 110 -18.00 -7.89 -15.70
C PHE A 110 -16.97 -6.99 -16.37
N PHE A 111 -16.36 -6.07 -15.64
CA PHE A 111 -15.49 -5.03 -16.20
C PHE A 111 -14.01 -5.23 -15.87
N VAL A 112 -13.71 -5.78 -14.69
CA VAL A 112 -12.36 -5.83 -14.14
C VAL A 112 -12.09 -7.22 -13.58
N SER A 113 -10.96 -7.83 -13.98
CA SER A 113 -10.51 -9.08 -13.36
C SER A 113 -9.78 -8.82 -12.04
N GLU A 114 -9.76 -9.81 -11.15
CA GLU A 114 -9.02 -9.74 -9.88
C GLU A 114 -7.52 -9.45 -10.09
N PHE A 115 -6.93 -9.93 -11.19
CA PHE A 115 -5.54 -9.64 -11.54
C PHE A 115 -5.31 -8.15 -11.78
N TYR A 116 -6.15 -7.50 -12.60
CA TYR A 116 -6.04 -6.06 -12.85
C TYR A 116 -6.37 -5.23 -11.62
N ALA A 117 -7.37 -5.63 -10.83
CA ALA A 117 -7.67 -4.98 -9.56
C ALA A 117 -6.49 -5.08 -8.57
N SER A 118 -5.77 -6.20 -8.55
CA SER A 118 -4.58 -6.39 -7.70
C SER A 118 -3.44 -5.45 -8.10
N ILE A 119 -3.16 -5.35 -9.41
CA ILE A 119 -2.18 -4.39 -9.93
C ILE A 119 -2.60 -2.96 -9.58
N ALA A 120 -3.88 -2.63 -9.74
CA ALA A 120 -4.40 -1.31 -9.44
C ALA A 120 -4.21 -0.92 -7.97
N VAL A 121 -4.52 -1.83 -7.04
CA VAL A 121 -4.43 -1.57 -5.59
C VAL A 121 -2.99 -1.57 -5.09
N TYR A 122 -2.15 -2.50 -5.53
CA TYR A 122 -0.84 -2.73 -4.91
C TYR A 122 0.34 -2.07 -5.64
N LEU A 123 0.14 -1.62 -6.88
CA LEU A 123 1.18 -0.96 -7.67
C LEU A 123 0.74 0.44 -8.15
N VAL A 124 -0.39 0.54 -8.83
CA VAL A 124 -0.82 1.80 -9.47
C VAL A 124 -1.24 2.84 -8.44
N ALA A 125 -2.14 2.50 -7.51
CA ALA A 125 -2.60 3.44 -6.50
C ALA A 125 -1.47 3.93 -5.59
N PRO A 126 -0.53 3.09 -5.10
CA PRO A 126 0.64 3.56 -4.38
C PRO A 126 1.52 4.50 -5.19
N TYR A 127 1.76 4.19 -6.46
CA TYR A 127 2.54 5.05 -7.35
C TYR A 127 1.88 6.42 -7.55
N ILE A 128 0.57 6.45 -7.84
CA ILE A 128 -0.21 7.69 -7.96
C ILE A 128 -0.18 8.47 -6.65
N ALA A 129 -0.43 7.79 -5.53
CA ALA A 129 -0.45 8.43 -4.22
C ALA A 129 0.89 9.09 -3.89
N PHE A 130 1.99 8.36 -4.10
CA PHE A 130 3.32 8.89 -3.88
C PHE A 130 3.58 10.11 -4.77
N ARG A 131 3.41 9.99 -6.09
CA ARG A 131 3.75 11.07 -7.02
C ARG A 131 2.89 12.32 -6.84
N TYR A 132 1.59 12.15 -6.58
CA TYR A 132 0.64 13.25 -6.54
C TYR A 132 0.66 14.00 -5.19
N PHE A 133 0.77 13.27 -4.07
CA PHE A 133 0.64 13.88 -2.74
C PHE A 133 1.97 14.22 -2.07
N THR A 134 3.10 13.71 -2.58
CA THR A 134 4.44 14.11 -2.13
C THR A 134 5.13 15.11 -3.08
N GLY A 135 4.50 15.41 -4.22
CA GLY A 135 4.98 16.43 -5.16
C GLY A 135 4.94 17.86 -4.59
N PRO A 136 5.67 18.79 -5.22
CA PRO A 136 5.75 20.19 -4.79
C PRO A 136 4.37 20.82 -4.71
N ILE A 137 4.22 21.80 -3.81
CA ILE A 137 2.98 22.57 -3.66
C ILE A 137 3.10 23.79 -4.56
N GLU A 138 2.27 23.84 -5.60
CA GLU A 138 2.14 24.97 -6.51
C GLU A 138 0.83 25.70 -6.21
N GLY A 139 0.88 26.98 -5.84
CA GLY A 139 -0.30 27.80 -5.53
C GLY A 139 -0.51 28.05 -4.03
N ASP A 140 -1.71 28.50 -3.65
CA ASP A 140 -2.06 28.77 -2.25
C ASP A 140 -2.09 27.48 -1.43
N PHE A 141 -1.33 27.44 -0.33
CA PHE A 141 -1.17 26.26 0.50
C PHE A 141 -2.51 25.75 1.06
N LYS A 142 -3.40 26.66 1.50
CA LYS A 142 -4.67 26.26 2.12
C LYS A 142 -5.63 25.61 1.12
N GLU A 143 -5.67 26.15 -0.10
CA GLU A 143 -6.47 25.59 -1.19
C GLU A 143 -5.92 24.22 -1.61
N VAL A 144 -4.61 24.12 -1.84
CA VAL A 144 -3.96 22.86 -2.25
C VAL A 144 -4.09 21.79 -1.17
N ASP A 145 -3.89 22.13 0.10
CA ASP A 145 -4.03 21.20 1.21
C ASP A 145 -5.47 20.68 1.33
N ARG A 146 -6.48 21.55 1.21
CA ARG A 146 -7.88 21.14 1.20
C ARG A 146 -8.16 20.20 0.03
N TYR A 147 -7.71 20.55 -1.18
CA TYR A 147 -7.93 19.73 -2.36
C TYR A 147 -7.27 18.35 -2.21
N ARG A 148 -5.99 18.31 -1.81
CA ARG A 148 -5.24 17.06 -1.61
C ARG A 148 -5.88 16.16 -0.57
N ARG A 149 -6.40 16.73 0.52
CA ARG A 149 -7.16 16.02 1.57
C ARG A 149 -8.40 15.31 1.04
N HIS A 150 -9.18 15.94 0.17
CA HIS A 150 -10.39 15.32 -0.41
C HIS A 150 -10.02 14.32 -1.51
N SER A 151 -9.01 14.61 -2.31
CA SER A 151 -8.49 13.69 -3.32
C SER A 151 -7.91 12.41 -2.70
N LEU A 152 -7.25 12.51 -1.54
CA LEU A 152 -6.81 11.34 -0.76
C LEU A 152 -7.98 10.49 -0.28
N LEU A 153 -9.04 11.12 0.22
CA LEU A 153 -10.27 10.42 0.63
C LEU A 153 -10.93 9.70 -0.56
N ALA A 154 -11.00 10.36 -1.72
CA ALA A 154 -11.53 9.73 -2.94
C ALA A 154 -10.66 8.53 -3.35
N LEU A 155 -9.34 8.70 -3.39
CA LEU A 155 -8.40 7.64 -3.71
C LEU A 155 -8.50 6.47 -2.73
N SER A 156 -8.51 6.73 -1.42
CA SER A 156 -8.63 5.69 -0.40
C SER A 156 -9.95 4.94 -0.51
N THR A 157 -11.03 5.63 -0.84
CA THR A 157 -12.35 5.02 -1.08
C THR A 157 -12.31 4.10 -2.31
N VAL A 158 -11.71 4.53 -3.42
CA VAL A 158 -11.53 3.69 -4.63
C VAL A 158 -10.66 2.47 -4.33
N VAL A 159 -9.55 2.66 -3.61
CA VAL A 159 -8.72 1.54 -3.12
C VAL A 159 -9.54 0.59 -2.25
N GLY A 160 -10.41 1.14 -1.39
CA GLY A 160 -11.38 0.38 -0.62
C GLY A 160 -12.28 -0.47 -1.50
N VAL A 161 -12.93 0.13 -2.49
CA VAL A 161 -13.81 -0.55 -3.45
C VAL A 161 -13.08 -1.69 -4.16
N LEU A 162 -11.89 -1.43 -4.70
CA LEU A 162 -11.09 -2.45 -5.37
C LEU A 162 -10.69 -3.59 -4.43
N LYS A 163 -10.32 -3.29 -3.18
CA LYS A 163 -10.04 -4.31 -2.15
C LYS A 163 -11.28 -5.12 -1.78
N GLY A 164 -12.44 -4.47 -1.68
CA GLY A 164 -13.71 -5.13 -1.43
C GLY A 164 -14.05 -6.14 -2.53
N PHE A 165 -13.78 -5.76 -3.79
CA PHE A 165 -13.87 -6.66 -4.93
C PHE A 165 -12.85 -7.80 -4.87
N LEU A 166 -11.56 -7.51 -4.64
CA LEU A 166 -10.50 -8.53 -4.54
C LEU A 166 -10.76 -9.59 -3.48
N PHE A 167 -11.39 -9.20 -2.38
CA PHE A 167 -11.67 -10.11 -1.28
C PHE A 167 -13.11 -10.61 -1.28
N SER A 168 -13.94 -10.33 -2.29
CA SER A 168 -15.37 -10.71 -2.24
C SER A 168 -15.59 -12.21 -2.09
N GLY A 169 -14.73 -13.03 -2.70
CA GLY A 169 -14.76 -14.49 -2.57
C GLY A 169 -14.02 -15.05 -1.33
N ARG A 170 -13.36 -14.21 -0.54
CA ARG A 170 -12.47 -14.63 0.56
C ARG A 170 -12.90 -14.05 1.89
N VAL A 171 -13.03 -14.88 2.92
CA VAL A 171 -13.46 -14.46 4.25
C VAL A 171 -12.29 -14.57 5.22
N LEU A 172 -12.01 -13.49 5.95
CA LEU A 172 -11.17 -13.56 7.13
C LEU A 172 -12.05 -14.06 8.28
N PRO A 173 -11.69 -15.12 9.02
CA PRO A 173 -12.47 -15.53 10.18
C PRO A 173 -12.62 -14.38 11.18
N GLY A 174 -13.86 -14.05 11.54
CA GLY A 174 -14.20 -12.91 12.39
C GLY A 174 -14.23 -11.56 11.65
N ILE A 175 -14.31 -10.46 12.41
CA ILE A 175 -14.30 -9.09 11.86
C ILE A 175 -12.86 -8.59 11.88
N ALA A 176 -12.37 -7.98 10.79
CA ALA A 176 -11.04 -7.37 10.80
C ALA A 176 -11.01 -6.12 11.70
N PRO A 177 -9.90 -5.85 12.43
CA PRO A 177 -9.78 -4.64 13.24
C PRO A 177 -9.95 -3.38 12.38
N PRO A 178 -10.74 -2.39 12.84
CA PRO A 178 -10.97 -1.16 12.08
C PRO A 178 -9.70 -0.31 11.94
N SER A 179 -9.17 -0.21 10.73
CA SER A 179 -7.88 0.45 10.46
C SER A 179 -7.81 1.94 10.83
N PHE A 180 -8.95 2.63 10.91
CA PHE A 180 -9.01 4.05 11.26
C PHE A 180 -8.76 4.34 12.74
N ILE A 181 -8.87 3.35 13.64
CA ILE A 181 -8.69 3.55 15.09
C ILE A 181 -7.28 4.04 15.39
N ALA A 182 -6.28 3.45 14.75
CA ALA A 182 -4.88 3.75 15.02
C ALA A 182 -4.51 5.23 14.73
N PRO A 183 -4.77 5.80 13.54
CA PRO A 183 -4.51 7.22 13.34
C PRO A 183 -5.45 8.13 14.14
N LEU A 184 -6.73 7.78 14.31
CA LEU A 184 -7.62 8.59 15.16
C LEU A 184 -7.10 8.70 16.60
N SER A 185 -6.53 7.62 17.14
CA SER A 185 -5.94 7.65 18.48
C SER A 185 -4.75 8.62 18.58
N ILE A 186 -3.93 8.75 17.53
CA ILE A 186 -2.85 9.75 17.52
C ILE A 186 -3.45 11.15 17.57
N GLY A 187 -4.40 11.45 16.68
CA GLY A 187 -4.97 12.79 16.57
C GLY A 187 -5.73 13.20 17.84
N VAL A 188 -6.69 12.38 18.27
CA VAL A 188 -7.60 12.70 19.36
C VAL A 188 -6.90 12.65 20.73
N VAL A 189 -6.16 11.58 21.01
CA VAL A 189 -5.61 11.37 22.36
C VAL A 189 -4.50 12.37 22.64
N SER A 190 -3.69 12.72 21.65
CA SER A 190 -2.62 13.70 21.83
C SER A 190 -3.10 15.10 22.22
N LEU A 191 -4.30 15.50 21.79
CA LEU A 191 -4.92 16.76 22.18
C LEU A 191 -5.29 16.71 23.68
N PHE A 192 -6.04 15.68 24.09
CA PHE A 192 -6.55 15.55 25.45
C PHE A 192 -5.47 15.20 26.48
N ALA A 193 -4.46 14.45 26.06
CA ALA A 193 -3.36 14.03 26.92
C ALA A 193 -2.16 15.01 26.89
N SER A 194 -2.22 16.09 26.09
CA SER A 194 -1.13 17.07 25.99
C SER A 194 -0.61 17.58 27.34
N PRO A 195 -1.44 17.85 28.38
CA PRO A 195 -0.93 18.32 29.68
C PRO A 195 -0.13 17.25 30.43
N TYR A 196 -0.41 15.97 30.18
CA TYR A 196 0.21 14.82 30.85
C TYR A 196 1.43 14.28 30.09
N ILE A 197 1.42 14.41 28.77
CA ILE A 197 2.53 14.00 27.89
C ILE A 197 3.70 14.98 28.05
N ALA A 198 3.43 16.29 28.19
CA ALA A 198 4.45 17.34 28.19
C ALA A 198 5.41 17.16 26.99
N ASN A 199 6.72 17.16 27.22
CA ASN A 199 7.74 16.96 26.18
C ASN A 199 8.27 15.52 26.12
N ASP A 200 7.57 14.57 26.74
CA ASP A 200 8.03 13.18 26.85
C ASP A 200 7.54 12.34 25.66
N ARG A 201 8.48 12.01 24.76
CA ARG A 201 8.25 11.20 23.57
C ARG A 201 7.70 9.82 23.89
N MET A 202 8.21 9.16 24.93
CA MET A 202 7.79 7.82 25.30
C MET A 202 6.37 7.82 25.86
N LYS A 203 5.98 8.85 26.61
CA LYS A 203 4.57 9.04 27.02
C LYS A 203 3.66 9.26 25.82
N MET A 204 4.05 10.08 24.85
CA MET A 204 3.26 10.27 23.62
C MET A 204 3.00 8.94 22.90
N LEU A 205 4.07 8.16 22.70
CA LEU A 205 3.99 6.86 22.05
C LEU A 205 3.13 5.88 22.85
N ALA A 206 3.41 5.74 24.16
CA ALA A 206 2.70 4.81 25.02
C ALA A 206 1.21 5.12 25.11
N VAL A 207 0.84 6.40 25.24
CA VAL A 207 -0.57 6.82 25.37
C VAL A 207 -1.32 6.64 24.06
N THR A 208 -0.75 7.08 22.92
CA THR A 208 -1.43 6.98 21.62
C THR A 208 -1.53 5.53 21.14
N VAL A 209 -0.41 4.78 21.13
CA VAL A 209 -0.38 3.37 20.70
C VAL A 209 -1.14 2.50 21.70
N GLY A 210 -0.96 2.72 23.00
CA GLY A 210 -1.67 1.98 24.05
C GLY A 210 -3.18 2.15 23.97
N THR A 211 -3.66 3.36 23.71
CA THR A 211 -5.10 3.62 23.53
C THR A 211 -5.64 2.92 22.28
N SER A 212 -4.92 2.99 21.15
CA SER A 212 -5.29 2.26 19.94
C SER A 212 -5.41 0.75 20.20
N VAL A 213 -4.40 0.15 20.84
CA VAL A 213 -4.41 -1.28 21.17
C VAL A 213 -5.56 -1.62 22.11
N ALA A 214 -5.78 -0.81 23.17
CA ALA A 214 -6.89 -1.02 24.09
C ALA A 214 -8.26 -0.99 23.40
N VAL A 215 -8.48 -0.01 22.51
CA VAL A 215 -9.73 0.08 21.74
C VAL A 215 -9.89 -1.11 20.80
N HIS A 216 -8.83 -1.55 20.12
CA HIS A 216 -8.88 -2.75 19.30
C HIS A 216 -9.19 -4.00 20.14
N LEU A 217 -8.59 -4.16 21.32
CA LEU A 217 -8.90 -5.27 22.20
C LEU A 217 -10.39 -5.27 22.61
N CYS A 218 -10.97 -4.10 22.92
CA CYS A 218 -12.40 -3.98 23.19
C CYS A 218 -13.26 -4.40 21.97
N VAL A 219 -12.86 -4.01 20.75
CA VAL A 219 -13.52 -4.48 19.52
C VAL A 219 -13.38 -6.00 19.38
N GLY A 220 -12.21 -6.57 19.64
CA GLY A 220 -11.99 -8.02 19.59
C GLY A 220 -12.78 -8.80 20.65
N MET A 221 -12.99 -8.24 21.84
CA MET A 221 -13.85 -8.85 22.88
C MET A 221 -15.31 -8.94 22.45
N THR A 222 -15.79 -7.99 21.63
CA THR A 222 -17.19 -7.97 21.15
C THR A 222 -17.37 -8.72 19.84
N ALA A 223 -16.39 -8.66 18.93
CA ALA A 223 -16.45 -9.26 17.61
C ALA A 223 -15.80 -10.65 17.51
N GLY A 224 -15.08 -11.08 18.55
CA GLY A 224 -14.25 -12.29 18.58
C GLY A 224 -12.82 -12.03 18.11
N PHE A 225 -11.87 -12.77 18.71
CA PHE A 225 -10.48 -12.76 18.29
C PHE A 225 -10.21 -13.87 17.27
N SER A 226 -9.61 -13.51 16.14
CA SER A 226 -8.99 -14.46 15.22
C SER A 226 -7.49 -14.18 15.11
N LEU A 227 -6.72 -15.15 14.61
CA LEU A 227 -5.30 -14.94 14.36
C LEU A 227 -5.08 -13.76 13.40
N GLY A 228 -5.89 -13.67 12.34
CA GLY A 228 -5.88 -12.53 11.42
C GLY A 228 -6.19 -11.20 12.09
N PHE A 229 -7.14 -11.17 13.04
CA PHE A 229 -7.41 -9.99 13.86
C PHE A 229 -6.17 -9.55 14.63
N VAL A 230 -5.55 -10.47 15.39
CA VAL A 230 -4.41 -10.16 16.27
C VAL A 230 -3.22 -9.68 15.46
N VAL A 231 -2.89 -10.37 14.36
CA VAL A 231 -1.78 -9.99 13.49
C VAL A 231 -2.01 -8.60 12.87
N LEU A 232 -3.24 -8.32 12.43
CA LEU A 232 -3.56 -7.02 11.81
C LEU A 232 -3.57 -5.88 12.84
N MET A 233 -4.04 -6.14 14.06
CA MET A 233 -3.95 -5.21 15.19
C MET A 233 -2.48 -4.87 15.51
N ILE A 234 -1.61 -5.88 15.57
CA ILE A 234 -0.16 -5.67 15.78
C ILE A 234 0.44 -4.87 14.63
N ALA A 235 0.11 -5.20 13.37
CA ALA A 235 0.61 -4.48 12.21
C ALA A 235 0.19 -2.99 12.23
N TYR A 236 -1.04 -2.68 12.62
CA TYR A 236 -1.48 -1.29 12.80
C TYR A 236 -0.78 -0.59 13.96
N ALA A 237 -0.54 -1.28 15.08
CA ALA A 237 0.21 -0.71 16.20
C ALA A 237 1.66 -0.39 15.80
N VAL A 238 2.31 -1.27 15.03
CA VAL A 238 3.67 -1.05 14.50
C VAL A 238 3.68 0.12 13.52
N ALA A 239 2.72 0.16 12.58
CA ALA A 239 2.58 1.29 11.66
C ALA A 239 2.36 2.60 12.44
N GLN A 240 1.48 2.59 13.44
CA GLN A 240 1.22 3.74 14.29
C GLN A 240 2.47 4.22 15.01
N PHE A 241 3.22 3.31 15.65
CA PHE A 241 4.46 3.62 16.34
C PHE A 241 5.45 4.31 15.40
N GLY A 242 5.69 3.72 14.22
CA GLY A 242 6.60 4.29 13.22
C GLY A 242 6.13 5.66 12.74
N MET A 243 4.83 5.84 12.52
CA MET A 243 4.26 7.10 12.07
C MET A 243 4.37 8.22 13.11
N VAL A 244 4.16 7.93 14.39
CA VAL A 244 4.38 8.91 15.47
C VAL A 244 5.86 9.28 15.55
N GLN A 245 6.78 8.30 15.53
CA GLN A 245 8.22 8.57 15.55
C GLN A 245 8.68 9.46 14.39
N MET A 246 8.20 9.15 13.18
CA MET A 246 8.49 9.95 11.99
C MET A 246 7.90 11.36 12.09
N TYR A 247 6.68 11.49 12.59
CA TYR A 247 6.03 12.79 12.79
C TYR A 247 6.79 13.65 13.80
N LEU A 248 7.24 13.07 14.92
CA LEU A 248 7.97 13.81 15.94
C LEU A 248 9.36 14.27 15.46
N LYS A 249 10.02 13.51 14.56
CA LYS A 249 11.33 13.89 14.02
C LYS A 249 11.25 14.88 12.85
N TYR A 250 10.33 14.67 11.92
CA TYR A 250 10.28 15.45 10.66
C TYR A 250 9.06 16.36 10.55
N GLY A 251 8.30 16.49 11.63
CA GLY A 251 7.09 17.27 11.71
C GLY A 251 7.27 18.74 11.36
N ASP A 252 8.42 19.37 11.49
CA ASP A 252 8.50 20.84 11.44
C ASP A 252 8.36 21.51 10.04
N GLY A 253 7.54 20.98 9.12
CA GLY A 253 7.19 21.66 7.87
C GLY A 253 5.72 21.52 7.46
N ASP A 254 5.11 22.64 7.06
CA ASP A 254 3.71 22.74 6.61
C ASP A 254 3.36 21.77 5.47
N ASN A 255 4.34 21.42 4.63
CA ASN A 255 4.10 20.67 3.39
C ASN A 255 4.09 19.14 3.54
N LYS A 256 4.15 18.60 4.77
CA LYS A 256 4.38 17.16 5.01
C LYS A 256 3.16 16.36 5.49
N THR A 257 2.02 17.01 5.79
CA THR A 257 0.81 16.36 6.32
C THR A 257 0.30 15.22 5.41
N HIS A 258 0.26 15.46 4.10
CA HIS A 258 -0.20 14.46 3.13
C HIS A 258 0.75 13.28 2.99
N ALA A 259 2.06 13.50 3.16
CA ALA A 259 3.03 12.41 3.12
C ALA A 259 2.76 11.42 4.25
N TYR A 260 2.40 11.92 5.45
CA TYR A 260 2.03 11.04 6.56
C TYR A 260 0.71 10.31 6.29
N GLN A 261 -0.29 10.99 5.73
CA GLN A 261 -1.57 10.36 5.35
C GLN A 261 -1.36 9.24 4.34
N VAL A 262 -0.61 9.49 3.26
CA VAL A 262 -0.26 8.48 2.25
C VAL A 262 0.51 7.33 2.87
N ALA A 263 1.56 7.61 3.65
CA ALA A 263 2.36 6.55 4.29
C ALA A 263 1.47 5.65 5.16
N TYR A 264 0.52 6.23 5.90
CA TYR A 264 -0.45 5.48 6.70
C TYR A 264 -1.38 4.62 5.83
N LEU A 265 -1.92 5.18 4.73
CA LEU A 265 -2.74 4.43 3.78
C LEU A 265 -1.99 3.20 3.26
N LEU A 266 -0.75 3.40 2.81
CA LEU A 266 0.07 2.33 2.25
C LEU A 266 0.40 1.28 3.31
N ALA A 267 0.80 1.69 4.51
CA ALA A 267 1.06 0.77 5.61
C ALA A 267 -0.17 -0.12 5.90
N VAL A 268 -1.37 0.47 5.93
CA VAL A 268 -2.62 -0.28 6.14
C VAL A 268 -2.94 -1.19 4.96
N VAL A 269 -2.85 -0.70 3.72
CA VAL A 269 -3.15 -1.47 2.50
C VAL A 269 -2.25 -2.70 2.41
N TYR A 270 -0.93 -2.54 2.65
CA TYR A 270 0.01 -3.66 2.61
C TYR A 270 -0.14 -4.60 3.81
N SER A 271 -0.40 -4.07 5.01
CA SER A 271 -0.69 -4.92 6.19
C SER A 271 -1.90 -5.81 5.94
N GLN A 272 -2.97 -5.24 5.38
CA GLN A 272 -4.15 -5.98 4.99
C GLN A 272 -3.88 -6.96 3.85
N ALA A 273 -3.07 -6.59 2.85
CA ALA A 273 -2.68 -7.50 1.77
C ALA A 273 -2.03 -8.78 2.31
N VAL A 274 -1.05 -8.62 3.19
CA VAL A 274 -0.31 -9.73 3.80
C VAL A 274 -1.25 -10.59 4.64
N VAL A 275 -2.00 -9.98 5.56
CA VAL A 275 -2.89 -10.73 6.46
C VAL A 275 -4.00 -11.44 5.70
N PHE A 276 -4.68 -10.76 4.77
CA PHE A 276 -5.76 -11.39 4.03
C PHE A 276 -5.22 -12.51 3.13
N SER A 277 -4.05 -12.35 2.52
CA SER A 277 -3.47 -13.43 1.70
C SER A 277 -3.10 -14.67 2.51
N LEU A 278 -2.70 -14.51 3.77
CA LEU A 278 -2.25 -15.60 4.63
C LEU A 278 -3.38 -16.28 5.42
N PHE A 279 -4.42 -15.53 5.77
CA PHE A 279 -5.41 -15.96 6.76
C PHE A 279 -6.86 -16.01 6.26
N THR A 280 -7.13 -15.67 5.00
CA THR A 280 -8.48 -15.84 4.45
C THR A 280 -8.73 -17.25 3.95
N MET A 281 -9.97 -17.69 4.06
CA MET A 281 -10.49 -18.93 3.48
C MET A 281 -11.49 -18.62 2.37
N ASP A 282 -11.73 -19.59 1.47
CA ASP A 282 -12.78 -19.48 0.46
C ASP A 282 -14.15 -19.39 1.15
N ALA A 283 -14.97 -18.42 0.72
CA ALA A 283 -16.27 -18.16 1.33
C ALA A 283 -17.19 -19.39 1.30
N ASN A 284 -17.10 -20.21 0.24
CA ASN A 284 -17.91 -21.41 0.06
C ASN A 284 -17.49 -22.55 1.01
N GLN A 285 -16.20 -22.66 1.34
CA GLN A 285 -15.72 -23.66 2.31
C GLN A 285 -16.09 -23.28 3.74
N PHE A 286 -16.09 -21.97 4.06
CA PHE A 286 -16.45 -21.47 5.38
C PHE A 286 -17.92 -21.73 5.74
N SER A 287 -18.84 -21.70 4.76
CA SER A 287 -20.27 -22.00 4.95
C SER A 287 -20.57 -23.49 5.16
N GLU A 288 -19.65 -24.40 4.81
CA GLU A 288 -19.84 -25.84 5.01
C GLU A 288 -19.35 -26.32 6.39
N THR A 289 -18.48 -25.53 7.04
CA THR A 289 -17.85 -25.86 8.33
C THR A 289 -18.53 -25.24 9.56
N ASN A 290 -19.52 -24.36 9.38
CA ASN A 290 -20.30 -23.73 10.45
C ASN A 290 -21.80 -23.97 10.23
#